data_AF-A0A0R2HU94-F1
#
_entry.id   AF-A0A0R2HU94-F1
#
_cell.length_a   1.000
_cell.length_b   1.000
_cell.length_c   1.000
_cell.angle_alpha   90.00
_cell.angle_beta   90.00
_cell.angle_gamma   90.00
#
_symmetry.space_group_name_H-M   'P 1'
#
loop_
_entity.id
_entity.type
_entity.pdbx_description
1 polymer ?
#
loop_
_entity_poly.entity_id
_entity_poly.type
_entity_poly.pdbx_seq_one_letter_code
_entity_poly.pdbx_strand_id
1 'polypeptide(L)'
;MNQGNVNELTEAEEKELQSISNLIFVETIACGFYELKKIEITLPHDIPRGRIYTREKIGELLLSKNRFSILIETNDGKYLYQSSTVVIPEVTPHH
;
A
#
# COMPACT_ATOMS: atom_id res chain seq x y z
N MET A 1 -1.06 1.05 11.04
CA MET A 1 -0.39 1.39 9.77
C MET A 1 0.93 2.01 10.14
N ASN A 2 2.03 1.55 9.54
CA ASN A 2 3.36 2.08 9.84
C ASN A 2 3.76 3.03 8.70
N GLN A 3 4.27 4.21 9.06
CA GLN A 3 4.80 5.20 8.12
C GLN A 3 6.26 5.47 8.48
N GLY A 4 7.12 5.61 7.49
CA GLY A 4 8.54 5.92 7.70
C GLY A 4 9.18 6.54 6.47
N ASN A 5 10.47 6.88 6.57
CA ASN A 5 11.28 7.31 5.45
C ASN A 5 12.08 6.11 4.93
N VAL A 6 12.05 5.85 3.61
CA VAL A 6 12.83 4.79 2.97
C VAL A 6 14.33 5.02 3.21
N ASN A 7 14.77 6.28 3.28
CA ASN A 7 16.17 6.62 3.55
C ASN A 7 16.63 6.29 4.98
N GLU A 8 15.71 5.95 5.88
CA GLU A 8 16.01 5.50 7.24
C GLU A 8 16.09 3.96 7.33
N LEU A 9 15.69 3.25 6.28
CA LEU A 9 15.82 1.79 6.19
C LEU A 9 17.18 1.42 5.60
N THR A 10 17.79 0.38 6.15
CA THR A 10 18.88 -0.32 5.47
C THR A 10 18.33 -1.10 4.25
N GLU A 11 19.18 -1.38 3.27
CA GLU A 11 18.80 -2.21 2.11
C GLU A 11 18.22 -3.58 2.53
N ALA A 12 18.67 -4.12 3.67
CA ALA A 12 18.17 -5.38 4.20
C ALA A 12 16.73 -5.24 4.70
N GLU A 13 16.43 -4.17 5.45
CA GLU A 13 15.09 -3.89 5.97
C GLU A 13 14.10 -3.55 4.84
N GLU A 14 14.55 -2.81 3.82
CA GLU A 14 13.74 -2.53 2.62
C GLU A 14 13.37 -3.83 1.89
N LYS A 15 14.36 -4.72 1.66
CA LYS A 15 14.12 -6.02 1.03
C LYS A 15 13.19 -6.89 1.85
N GLU A 16 13.33 -6.88 3.18
CA GLU A 16 12.43 -7.62 4.07
C GLU A 16 10.99 -7.10 3.93
N LEU A 17 10.78 -5.78 4.01
CA LEU A 17 9.48 -5.13 3.82
C LEU A 17 8.85 -5.45 2.46
N GLN A 18 9.62 -5.39 1.37
CA GLN A 18 9.15 -5.77 0.04
C GLN A 18 8.83 -7.27 -0.06
N SER A 19 9.59 -8.12 0.63
CA SER A 19 9.38 -9.58 0.63
C SER A 19 8.09 -10.00 1.33
N ILE A 20 7.71 -9.32 2.42
CA ILE A 20 6.50 -9.64 3.20
C ILE A 20 5.22 -8.98 2.63
N SER A 21 5.36 -8.12 1.62
CA SER A 21 4.26 -7.38 1.01
C SER A 21 3.62 -8.16 -0.12
N ASN A 22 2.29 -8.30 -0.07
CA ASN A 22 1.49 -8.94 -1.12
C ASN A 22 1.30 -8.02 -2.33
N LEU A 23 1.16 -6.72 -2.06
CA LEU A 23 0.98 -5.66 -3.04
C LEU A 23 2.01 -4.56 -2.78
N ILE A 24 2.69 -4.11 -3.83
CA ILE A 24 3.60 -2.95 -3.77
C ILE A 24 3.13 -1.91 -4.77
N PHE A 25 2.80 -0.73 -4.26
CA PHE A 25 2.46 0.46 -5.03
C PHE A 25 3.61 1.45 -4.96
N VAL A 26 3.98 2.03 -6.09
CA VAL A 26 5.01 3.08 -6.17
C VAL A 26 4.39 4.30 -6.79
N GLU A 27 4.44 5.43 -6.09
CA GLU A 27 3.95 6.70 -6.62
C GLU A 27 4.70 7.04 -7.91
N THR A 28 3.94 7.50 -8.91
CA THR A 28 4.46 7.87 -10.22
C THR A 28 4.95 9.32 -10.18
N ILE A 29 5.62 9.77 -11.26
CA ILE A 29 5.98 11.18 -11.43
C ILE A 29 4.78 12.14 -11.31
N ALA A 30 3.57 11.66 -11.59
CA ALA A 30 2.34 12.38 -11.31
C ALA A 30 1.89 12.07 -9.88
N CYS A 31 2.05 13.05 -8.98
CA CYS A 31 1.69 12.91 -7.58
C CYS A 31 0.23 12.46 -7.40
N GLY A 32 -0.01 11.54 -6.47
CA GLY A 32 -1.34 10.97 -6.21
C GLY A 32 -1.74 9.83 -7.17
N PHE A 33 -0.88 9.45 -8.11
CA PHE A 33 -1.03 8.25 -8.93
C PHE A 33 0.06 7.26 -8.58
N TYR A 34 -0.29 5.98 -8.54
CA TYR A 34 0.56 4.92 -8.04
C TYR A 34 0.56 3.73 -8.98
N GLU A 35 1.74 3.29 -9.38
CA GLU A 35 1.94 2.09 -10.18
C GLU A 35 1.99 0.84 -9.30
N LEU A 36 1.24 -0.19 -9.66
CA LEU A 36 1.29 -1.49 -9.01
C LEU A 36 2.46 -2.31 -9.57
N LYS A 37 3.56 -2.40 -8.81
CA LYS A 37 4.78 -3.10 -9.21
C LYS A 37 4.79 -4.58 -8.90
N LYS A 38 4.16 -4.99 -7.81
CA LYS A 38 4.18 -6.39 -7.33
C LYS A 38 2.78 -6.85 -6.94
N ILE A 39 2.42 -8.05 -7.38
CA ILE A 39 1.18 -8.74 -7.05
C ILE A 39 1.50 -10.22 -6.78
N GLU A 40 1.44 -10.63 -5.52
CA GLU A 40 1.65 -12.04 -5.13
C GLU A 40 0.34 -12.79 -4.82
N ILE A 41 -0.78 -12.10 -4.92
CA ILE A 41 -2.11 -12.63 -4.57
C ILE A 41 -3.09 -12.44 -5.72
N THR A 42 -4.17 -13.21 -5.71
CA THR A 42 -5.28 -12.93 -6.62
C THR A 42 -6.02 -11.68 -6.15
N LEU A 43 -5.95 -10.60 -6.94
CA LEU A 43 -6.77 -9.42 -6.70
C LEU A 43 -8.25 -9.78 -6.86
N PRO A 44 -9.12 -9.43 -5.89
CA PRO A 44 -10.55 -9.62 -6.02
C PRO A 44 -11.14 -8.84 -7.21
N HIS A 45 -12.28 -9.31 -7.71
CA HIS A 45 -12.87 -8.89 -8.99
C HIS A 45 -13.27 -7.41 -9.06
N ASP A 46 -13.45 -6.77 -7.91
CA ASP A 46 -13.79 -5.36 -7.73
C ASP A 46 -12.58 -4.42 -7.81
N ILE A 47 -11.36 -4.97 -7.77
CA ILE A 47 -10.13 -4.22 -7.97
C ILE A 47 -9.80 -4.31 -9.46
N PRO A 48 -9.92 -3.20 -10.21
CA PRO A 48 -9.54 -3.21 -11.62
C PRO A 48 -8.07 -3.60 -11.71
N ARG A 49 -7.76 -4.53 -12.63
CA ARG A 49 -6.39 -4.90 -12.98
C ARG A 49 -5.79 -3.76 -13.81
N GLY A 50 -5.46 -2.67 -13.14
CA GLY A 50 -4.78 -1.53 -13.71
C GLY A 50 -3.28 -1.61 -13.41
N ARG A 51 -2.46 -0.94 -14.22
CA ARG A 51 -1.08 -0.65 -13.83
C ARG A 51 -1.01 0.54 -12.89
N ILE A 52 -1.92 1.51 -13.03
CA ILE A 52 -1.90 2.78 -12.29
C ILE A 52 -3.20 2.95 -11.52
N TYR A 53 -3.09 3.36 -10.26
CA TYR A 53 -4.16 3.57 -9.30
C TYR A 53 -4.12 5.01 -8.79
N THR A 54 -5.29 5.60 -8.54
CA THR A 54 -5.36 6.89 -7.84
C THR A 54 -5.24 6.70 -6.33
N ARG A 55 -4.96 7.80 -5.62
CA ARG A 55 -4.95 7.83 -4.16
C ARG A 55 -6.26 7.32 -3.55
N GLU A 56 -7.40 7.68 -4.12
CA GLU A 56 -8.72 7.21 -3.65
C GLU A 56 -8.82 5.69 -3.76
N LYS A 57 -8.35 5.12 -4.88
CA LYS A 57 -8.42 3.68 -5.09
C LYS A 57 -7.48 2.92 -4.15
N ILE A 58 -6.30 3.46 -3.87
CA ILE A 58 -5.44 2.92 -2.82
C ILE A 58 -6.14 3.00 -1.46
N GLY A 59 -6.78 4.12 -1.12
CA GLY A 59 -7.57 4.26 0.10
C GLY A 59 -8.65 3.18 0.26
N GLU A 60 -9.41 2.90 -0.80
CA GLU A 60 -10.38 1.81 -0.82
C GLU A 60 -9.74 0.44 -0.58
N LEU A 61 -8.54 0.19 -1.12
CA LEU A 61 -7.80 -1.06 -0.89
C LEU A 61 -7.35 -1.20 0.56
N LEU A 62 -6.82 -0.13 1.15
CA LEU A 62 -6.37 -0.10 2.55
C LEU A 62 -7.53 -0.31 3.53
N LEU A 63 -8.73 0.14 3.16
CA LEU A 63 -9.97 -0.03 3.92
C LEU A 63 -10.77 -1.28 3.54
N SER A 64 -10.27 -2.08 2.59
CA SER A 64 -10.97 -3.28 2.13
C SER A 64 -11.11 -4.29 3.25
N LYS A 65 -12.21 -5.04 3.26
CA LYS A 65 -12.38 -6.21 4.14
C LYS A 65 -11.39 -7.32 3.80
N ASN A 66 -10.86 -7.31 2.58
CA ASN A 66 -9.82 -8.24 2.15
C ASN A 66 -8.49 -7.83 2.78
N ARG A 67 -7.89 -8.76 3.52
CA ARG A 67 -6.68 -8.51 4.30
C ARG A 67 -5.45 -8.68 3.41
N PHE A 68 -4.82 -7.57 3.05
CA PHE A 68 -3.60 -7.53 2.24
C PHE A 68 -2.46 -6.89 3.04
N SER A 69 -1.26 -7.44 2.90
CA SER A 69 -0.04 -6.73 3.28
C SER A 69 0.33 -5.79 2.12
N ILE A 70 0.16 -4.48 2.32
CA ILE A 70 0.33 -3.45 1.29
C ILE A 70 1.52 -2.56 1.66
N LEU A 71 2.45 -2.41 0.73
CA LEU A 71 3.51 -1.40 0.78
C LEU A 71 3.22 -0.33 -0.27
N ILE A 72 3.32 0.93 0.14
CA ILE A 72 3.22 2.10 -0.74
C ILE A 72 4.50 2.88 -0.59
N GLU A 73 5.24 3.06 -1.69
CA GLU A 73 6.43 3.90 -1.78
C GLU A 73 6.05 5.20 -2.47
N THR A 74 6.52 6.33 -1.95
CA THR A 74 6.18 7.68 -2.45
C THR A 74 7.40 8.37 -3.03
N ASN A 75 7.17 9.35 -3.91
CA ASN A 75 8.22 10.04 -4.65
C ASN A 75 9.20 10.80 -3.75
N ASP A 76 8.72 11.22 -2.58
CA ASP A 76 9.49 11.97 -1.59
C ASP A 76 10.29 11.06 -0.65
N GLY A 77 10.41 9.77 -1.02
CA GLY A 77 11.19 8.78 -0.29
C GLY A 77 10.50 8.30 0.97
N LYS A 78 9.20 8.53 1.16
CA LYS A 78 8.45 7.93 2.28
C LYS A 78 7.82 6.59 1.87
N TYR A 79 7.51 5.77 2.86
CA TYR A 79 6.71 4.58 2.67
C TYR A 79 5.57 4.48 3.67
N LEU A 80 4.52 3.77 3.27
CA LEU A 80 3.42 3.33 4.11
C LEU A 80 3.31 1.81 4.02
N TYR A 81 3.32 1.15 5.17
CA TYR A 81 3.09 -0.29 5.25
C TYR A 81 1.83 -0.59 6.06
N GLN A 82 0.93 -1.34 5.45
CA GLN A 82 -0.23 -1.93 6.12
C GLN A 82 -0.06 -3.44 6.16
N SER A 83 -0.01 -4.01 7.36
CA SER A 83 -0.06 -5.46 7.54
C SER A 83 -1.48 -5.98 7.33
N SER A 84 -1.59 -7.15 6.70
CA SER A 84 -2.85 -7.92 6.59
C SER A 84 -3.47 -8.28 7.95
N THR A 85 -2.70 -8.26 9.04
CA THR A 85 -3.18 -8.64 10.38
C THR A 85 -3.76 -7.47 11.19
N VAL A 86 -3.53 -6.23 10.77
CA VAL A 86 -3.94 -5.02 11.52
C VAL A 86 -5.23 -4.47 10.95
N VAL A 87 -6.29 -4.50 11.76
CA VAL A 87 -7.59 -3.89 11.44
C VAL A 87 -7.47 -2.37 11.64
N ILE A 88 -7.78 -1.57 10.62
CA ILE A 88 -8.06 -0.14 10.82
C ILE A 88 -9.43 -0.07 11.50
N PRO A 89 -9.54 0.45 12.73
CA PRO A 89 -10.83 0.56 13.40
C PRO A 89 -11.76 1.46 12.57
N GLU A 90 -12.99 1.01 12.35
CA GLU A 90 -14.03 1.83 11.70
C GLU A 90 -14.24 3.09 12.56
N VAL A 91 -13.95 4.26 11.99
CA VAL A 91 -14.25 5.53 12.64
C VAL A 91 -15.77 5.63 12.66
N THR A 92 -16.39 5.40 13.81
CA THR A 92 -17.82 5.61 13.98
C THR A 92 -18.03 7.13 13.95
N PRO A 93 -18.73 7.70 12.95
CA PRO A 93 -19.03 9.12 12.99
C PRO A 93 -20.02 9.32 14.13
N HIS A 94 -19.58 9.98 15.20
CA HIS A 94 -20.49 10.48 16.23
C HIS A 94 -21.36 11.57 15.58
N HIS A 95 -22.65 11.29 15.51
CA HIS A 95 -23.69 12.16 14.96
C HIS A 95 -24.34 13.00 16.06
#